data_AF-A0A8J8B0Q9-F1
#
_entry.id   AF-A0A8J8B0Q9-F1
#
_cell.length_a   1.000
_cell.length_b   1.000
_cell.length_c   1.000
_cell.angle_alpha   90.00
_cell.angle_beta   90.00
_cell.angle_gamma   90.00
#
_symmetry.space_group_name_H-M   'P 1'
#
loop_
_entity.id
_entity.type
_entity.pdbx_description
1 polymer ?
#
loop_
_entity_poly.entity_id
_entity_poly.type
_entity_poly.pdbx_seq_one_letter_code
_entity_poly.pdbx_strand_id
1 'polypeptide(L)'
;MKKRAVVIAPILCLIVIITTYYSLPSPIINNLDDVKIYHVAIIDSDYREEAITSQLDCGKLAEIISSYSRSKIRLPFAPTQITVGDIEIDAIDGNKTMHILLGNTNVIYESADKGGYKIHQSEKLKDDILRMIQ
;
A
#
# COMPACT_ATOMS: atom_id res chain seq x y z
N MET A 1 -35.66 15.14 28.05
CA MET A 1 -35.03 15.31 26.71
C MET A 1 -33.62 15.92 26.78
N LYS A 2 -33.42 17.05 27.49
CA LYS A 2 -32.09 17.70 27.66
C LYS A 2 -30.96 16.76 28.13
N LYS A 3 -31.20 15.91 29.14
CA LYS A 3 -30.20 14.94 29.66
C LYS A 3 -29.76 13.88 28.64
N ARG A 4 -30.65 13.48 27.70
CA ARG A 4 -30.31 12.53 26.64
C ARG A 4 -29.48 13.20 25.54
N ALA A 5 -29.79 14.45 25.20
CA ALA A 5 -29.01 15.22 24.22
C ALA A 5 -27.56 15.48 24.69
N VAL A 6 -27.35 15.71 25.99
CA VAL A 6 -26.01 15.93 26.58
C VAL A 6 -25.12 14.68 26.50
N VAL A 7 -25.69 13.47 26.47
CA VAL A 7 -24.93 12.21 26.33
C VAL A 7 -24.76 11.81 24.87
N ILE A 8 -25.76 12.08 24.02
CA ILE A 8 -25.71 11.72 22.58
C ILE A 8 -24.69 12.59 21.83
N ALA A 9 -24.59 13.89 22.14
CA ALA A 9 -23.68 14.81 21.49
C ALA A 9 -22.18 14.40 21.55
N PRO A 10 -21.60 14.06 22.73
CA PRO A 10 -20.20 13.64 22.79
C PRO A 10 -19.95 12.30 22.09
N ILE A 11 -20.92 11.37 22.09
CA ILE A 11 -20.81 10.10 21.38
C ILE A 11 -20.74 10.34 19.86
N LEU A 12 -21.62 11.19 19.32
CA LEU A 12 -21.58 11.55 17.90
C LEU A 12 -20.28 12.26 17.53
N CYS A 13 -19.78 13.18 18.36
CA CYS A 13 -18.47 13.80 18.15
C CYS A 13 -17.34 12.76 18.13
N LEU A 14 -17.35 11.79 19.06
CA LEU A 14 -16.35 10.73 19.10
C LEU A 14 -16.39 9.87 17.83
N ILE A 15 -17.58 9.50 17.35
CA ILE A 15 -17.74 8.73 16.11
C ILE A 15 -17.16 9.50 14.93
N VAL A 16 -17.43 10.81 14.80
CA VAL A 16 -16.89 11.64 13.71
C VAL A 16 -15.36 11.74 13.78
N ILE A 17 -14.78 11.91 14.98
CA ILE A 17 -13.32 11.94 15.15
C ILE A 17 -12.70 10.59 14.74
N ILE A 18 -13.31 9.49 15.16
CA ILE A 18 -12.83 8.15 14.82
C ILE A 18 -12.91 7.92 13.30
N THR A 19 -14.05 8.21 12.67
CA THR A 19 -14.22 7.97 11.22
C THR A 19 -13.30 8.84 10.39
N THR A 20 -13.13 10.12 10.75
CA THR A 20 -12.18 11.01 10.08
C THR A 20 -10.73 10.53 10.26
N TYR A 21 -10.34 10.10 11.46
CA TYR A 21 -8.99 9.59 11.72
C TYR A 21 -8.63 8.38 10.85
N TYR A 22 -9.56 7.43 10.68
CA TYR A 22 -9.38 6.25 9.83
C TYR A 22 -9.50 6.54 8.33
N SER A 23 -10.15 7.65 7.95
CA SER A 23 -10.26 8.08 6.55
C SER A 23 -9.05 8.87 6.06
N LEU A 24 -8.20 9.37 6.96
CA LEU A 24 -6.99 10.09 6.59
C LEU A 24 -5.96 9.14 5.97
N PRO A 25 -5.42 9.46 4.78
CA PRO A 25 -4.31 8.72 4.19
C PRO A 25 -3.10 8.67 5.14
N SER A 26 -2.40 7.55 5.15
CA SER A 26 -1.09 7.41 5.80
C SER A 26 -0.02 7.15 4.75
N PRO A 27 1.21 7.65 4.91
CA PRO A 27 2.29 7.33 3.98
C PRO A 27 2.51 5.81 3.90
N ILE A 28 2.97 5.33 2.74
CA ILE A 28 3.29 3.91 2.57
C ILE A 28 4.51 3.55 3.41
N ILE A 29 5.59 4.32 3.28
CA ILE A 29 6.84 4.22 4.05
C ILE A 29 6.94 5.41 5.00
N ASN A 30 7.18 5.16 6.29
CA ASN A 30 7.30 6.23 7.29
C ASN A 30 8.75 6.66 7.53
N ASN A 31 9.71 5.73 7.39
CA ASN A 31 11.12 5.98 7.56
C ASN A 31 11.89 5.25 6.46
N LEU A 32 12.61 6.00 5.61
CA LEU A 32 13.36 5.43 4.49
C LEU A 32 14.54 4.58 4.96
N ASP A 33 15.16 4.93 6.08
CA ASP A 33 16.33 4.22 6.62
C ASP A 33 15.99 2.80 7.10
N ASP A 34 14.71 2.55 7.39
CA ASP A 34 14.21 1.26 7.87
C ASP A 34 13.74 0.34 6.73
N VAL A 35 13.74 0.82 5.48
CA VAL A 35 13.20 0.07 4.34
C VAL A 35 14.31 -0.58 3.53
N LYS A 36 14.16 -1.89 3.32
CA LYS A 36 14.99 -2.67 2.40
C LYS A 36 14.12 -3.43 1.42
N ILE A 37 14.06 -2.95 0.19
CA ILE A 37 13.47 -3.67 -0.94
C ILE A 37 14.45 -4.78 -1.35
N TYR A 38 13.95 -6.00 -1.46
CA TYR A 38 14.75 -7.18 -1.83
C TYR A 38 14.21 -7.94 -3.03
N HIS A 39 12.97 -7.63 -3.44
CA HIS A 39 12.35 -8.26 -4.59
C HIS A 39 11.46 -7.25 -5.33
N VAL A 40 11.58 -7.24 -6.66
CA VAL A 40 10.72 -6.52 -7.58
C VAL A 40 10.53 -7.40 -8.80
N ALA A 41 9.28 -7.61 -9.19
CA ALA A 41 8.95 -8.39 -10.36
C ALA A 41 7.78 -7.81 -11.15
N ILE A 42 7.73 -8.14 -12.44
CA ILE A 42 6.63 -7.79 -13.34
C ILE A 42 6.04 -9.07 -13.93
N ILE A 43 4.72 -9.14 -14.04
CA ILE A 43 4.05 -10.23 -14.74
C ILE A 43 4.15 -10.00 -16.25
N ASP A 44 4.83 -10.91 -16.95
CA ASP A 44 5.05 -10.85 -18.39
C ASP A 44 3.81 -11.25 -19.20
N SER A 45 3.93 -11.23 -20.54
CA SER A 45 2.84 -11.60 -21.46
C SER A 45 2.41 -13.07 -21.36
N ASP A 46 3.26 -13.93 -20.83
CA ASP A 46 3.02 -15.36 -20.62
C ASP A 46 2.51 -15.66 -19.19
N TYR A 47 2.13 -14.60 -18.43
CA TYR A 47 1.69 -14.67 -17.03
C TYR A 47 2.76 -15.26 -16.09
N ARG A 48 4.04 -15.04 -16.41
CA ARG A 48 5.17 -15.43 -15.57
C ARG A 48 5.74 -14.21 -14.88
N GLU A 49 6.31 -14.46 -13.73
CA GLU A 49 7.00 -13.44 -12.96
C GLU A 49 8.42 -13.24 -13.49
N GLU A 50 8.71 -12.05 -14.00
CA GLU A 50 10.06 -11.63 -14.40
C GLU A 50 10.68 -10.78 -13.28
N ALA A 51 11.73 -11.29 -12.65
CA ALA A 51 12.44 -10.57 -11.60
C ALA A 51 13.31 -9.45 -12.19
N ILE A 52 13.03 -8.21 -11.77
CA ILE A 52 13.71 -7.00 -12.25
C ILE A 52 14.46 -6.26 -11.14
N THR A 53 14.53 -6.83 -9.93
CA THR A 53 15.20 -6.22 -8.76
C THR A 53 16.59 -5.69 -9.09
N SER A 54 17.41 -6.44 -9.83
CA SER A 54 18.79 -6.05 -10.18
C SER A 54 18.89 -4.94 -11.22
N GLN A 55 17.78 -4.61 -11.89
CA GLN A 55 17.69 -3.56 -12.90
C GLN A 55 17.35 -2.20 -12.27
N LEU A 56 16.95 -2.19 -10.99
CA LEU A 56 16.43 -1.02 -10.29
C LEU A 56 17.37 -0.53 -9.19
N ASP A 57 17.44 0.79 -9.04
CA ASP A 57 17.96 1.42 -7.83
C ASP A 57 16.91 1.30 -6.72
N CYS A 58 17.07 0.28 -5.86
CA CYS A 58 16.13 -0.01 -4.77
C CYS A 58 15.99 1.14 -3.76
N GLY A 59 17.03 1.98 -3.59
CA GLY A 59 16.96 3.16 -2.72
C GLY A 59 16.02 4.20 -3.31
N LYS A 60 16.20 4.54 -4.59
CA LYS A 60 15.29 5.46 -5.30
C LYS A 60 13.87 4.92 -5.40
N LEU A 61 13.70 3.61 -5.55
CA LEU A 61 12.37 2.99 -5.55
C LEU A 61 11.67 3.20 -4.20
N ALA A 62 12.38 3.02 -3.08
CA ALA A 62 11.85 3.30 -1.75
C ALA A 62 11.48 4.78 -1.59
N GLU A 63 12.31 5.70 -2.09
CA GLU A 63 12.01 7.14 -2.12
C GLU A 63 10.71 7.43 -2.88
N ILE A 64 10.55 6.87 -4.09
CA ILE A 64 9.33 7.02 -4.89
C ILE A 64 8.13 6.52 -4.11
N ILE A 65 8.17 5.29 -3.59
CA ILE A 65 7.06 4.68 -2.82
C ILE A 65 6.72 5.53 -1.59
N SER A 66 7.70 6.12 -0.91
CA SER A 66 7.47 6.96 0.28
C SER A 66 6.65 8.22 0.01
N SER A 67 6.65 8.71 -1.24
CA SER A 67 5.85 9.87 -1.64
C SER A 67 4.36 9.55 -1.82
N TYR A 68 3.99 8.26 -1.83
CA TYR A 68 2.62 7.80 -1.96
C TYR A 68 2.01 7.43 -0.60
N SER A 69 0.69 7.34 -0.59
CA SER A 69 -0.10 7.06 0.60
C SER A 69 -1.00 5.85 0.41
N ARG A 70 -1.43 5.27 1.53
CA ARG A 70 -2.37 4.18 1.62
C ARG A 70 -3.51 4.50 2.57
N SER A 71 -4.60 3.73 2.47
CA SER A 71 -5.66 3.76 3.46
C SER A 71 -5.19 3.23 4.81
N LYS A 72 -5.82 3.69 5.90
CA LYS A 72 -5.66 3.08 7.23
C LYS A 72 -6.63 1.92 7.47
N ILE A 73 -7.71 1.85 6.71
CA ILE A 73 -8.69 0.77 6.78
C ILE A 73 -8.15 -0.41 5.97
N ARG A 74 -8.07 -1.57 6.63
CA ARG A 74 -7.72 -2.84 5.99
C ARG A 74 -8.91 -3.40 5.24
N LEU A 75 -8.63 -4.05 4.12
CA LEU A 75 -9.62 -4.68 3.26
C LEU A 75 -9.16 -6.10 2.93
N PRO A 76 -10.10 -7.06 2.80
CA PRO A 76 -9.79 -8.34 2.18
C PRO A 76 -9.48 -8.09 0.70
N PHE A 77 -8.44 -8.75 0.20
CA PHE A 77 -8.03 -8.64 -1.21
C PHE A 77 -7.65 -10.00 -1.82
N ALA A 78 -7.39 -11.01 -0.99
CA ALA A 78 -6.98 -12.34 -1.41
C ALA A 78 -8.17 -13.32 -1.37
N PRO A 79 -8.24 -14.29 -2.30
CA PRO A 79 -7.33 -14.49 -3.43
C PRO A 79 -7.46 -13.37 -4.47
N THR A 80 -6.38 -13.09 -5.19
CA THR A 80 -6.39 -12.14 -6.30
C THR A 80 -5.88 -12.77 -7.58
N GLN A 81 -6.35 -12.26 -8.72
CA GLN A 81 -5.94 -12.70 -10.03
C GLN A 81 -4.81 -11.79 -10.54
N ILE A 82 -3.67 -12.41 -10.85
CA ILE A 82 -2.55 -11.76 -11.53
C ILE A 82 -2.94 -11.38 -12.97
N THR A 83 -2.49 -10.22 -13.40
CA THR A 83 -2.69 -9.70 -14.76
C THR A 83 -1.35 -9.30 -15.36
N VAL A 84 -1.24 -9.41 -16.69
CA VAL A 84 -0.05 -8.95 -17.42
C VAL A 84 0.25 -7.49 -17.07
N GLY A 85 1.51 -7.23 -16.73
CA GLY A 85 2.01 -5.92 -16.30
C GLY A 85 1.70 -5.57 -14.84
N ASP A 86 1.14 -6.49 -14.04
CA ASP A 86 1.12 -6.32 -12.58
C ASP A 86 2.58 -6.30 -12.06
N ILE A 87 2.83 -5.46 -11.06
CA ILE A 87 4.14 -5.31 -10.41
C ILE A 87 4.01 -5.81 -8.98
N GLU A 88 4.93 -6.68 -8.59
CA GLU A 88 5.09 -7.16 -7.22
C GLU A 88 6.37 -6.58 -6.61
N ILE A 89 6.29 -6.09 -5.38
CA ILE A 89 7.43 -5.51 -4.66
C ILE A 89 7.41 -6.06 -3.25
N ASP A 90 8.51 -6.69 -2.84
CA ASP A 90 8.70 -7.13 -1.48
C ASP A 90 9.84 -6.38 -0.80
N ALA A 91 9.55 -5.96 0.41
CA ALA A 91 10.45 -5.20 1.25
C ALA A 91 10.33 -5.62 2.71
N ILE A 92 11.36 -5.28 3.48
CA ILE A 92 11.30 -5.22 4.93
C ILE A 92 11.22 -3.74 5.31
N ASP A 93 10.23 -3.35 6.11
CA ASP A 93 10.09 -2.02 6.71
C ASP A 93 10.22 -2.16 8.23
N GLY A 94 11.41 -1.83 8.74
CA GLY A 94 11.83 -2.10 10.11
C GLY A 94 11.87 -3.60 10.40
N ASN A 95 10.90 -4.09 11.17
CA ASN A 95 10.76 -5.51 11.53
C ASN A 95 9.53 -6.18 10.90
N LYS A 96 8.93 -5.57 9.87
CA LYS A 96 7.72 -6.07 9.22
C LYS A 96 7.98 -6.34 7.75
N THR A 97 7.44 -7.44 7.25
CA THR A 97 7.35 -7.67 5.81
C THR A 97 6.33 -6.73 5.20
N MET A 98 6.66 -6.19 4.04
CA MET A 98 5.83 -5.32 3.24
C MET A 98 5.77 -5.89 1.83
N HIS A 99 4.58 -6.30 1.41
CA HIS A 99 4.28 -6.74 0.05
C HIS A 99 3.42 -5.69 -0.62
N ILE A 100 3.74 -5.33 -1.86
CA ILE A 100 3.00 -4.36 -2.67
C ILE A 100 2.62 -5.03 -3.98
N LEU A 101 1.34 -5.01 -4.32
CA LEU A 101 0.82 -5.45 -5.62
C LEU A 101 0.22 -4.25 -6.33
N LEU A 102 0.78 -3.89 -7.49
CA LEU A 102 0.32 -2.78 -8.34
C LEU A 102 -0.20 -3.30 -9.66
N GLY A 103 -1.38 -2.83 -10.06
CA GLY A 103 -2.10 -3.28 -11.25
C GLY A 103 -3.54 -3.59 -10.91
N ASN A 104 -3.98 -4.85 -11.02
CA ASN A 104 -5.40 -5.17 -10.79
C ASN A 104 -5.89 -4.88 -9.35
N THR A 105 -5.07 -5.18 -8.33
CA THR A 105 -5.50 -5.10 -6.91
C THR A 105 -5.09 -3.80 -6.21
N ASN A 106 -3.91 -3.27 -6.50
CA ASN A 106 -3.41 -2.00 -5.95
C ASN A 106 -3.40 -1.96 -4.40
N VAL A 107 -2.66 -2.89 -3.79
CA VAL A 107 -2.69 -3.14 -2.35
C VAL A 107 -1.30 -3.27 -1.77
N ILE A 108 -1.14 -2.82 -0.52
CA ILE A 108 0.02 -3.12 0.33
C ILE A 108 -0.41 -3.95 1.54
N TYR A 109 0.32 -5.00 1.88
CA TYR A 109 -0.03 -5.91 2.97
C TYR A 109 1.21 -6.56 3.61
N GLU A 110 1.05 -7.09 4.83
CA GLU A 110 2.09 -7.87 5.54
C GLU A 110 1.90 -9.37 5.34
N SER A 111 0.65 -9.85 5.42
CA SER A 111 0.24 -11.20 5.02
C SER A 111 -1.21 -11.16 4.53
N ALA A 112 -1.60 -12.07 3.64
CA ALA A 112 -2.95 -12.11 3.08
C ALA A 112 -4.03 -12.19 4.17
N ASP A 113 -3.78 -12.99 5.20
CA ASP A 113 -4.63 -13.23 6.36
C ASP A 113 -4.83 -11.99 7.25
N LYS A 114 -3.89 -11.03 7.21
CA LYS A 114 -4.01 -9.75 7.93
C LYS A 114 -4.77 -8.68 7.14
N GLY A 115 -5.13 -8.97 5.89
CA GLY A 115 -5.71 -8.01 4.94
C GLY A 115 -4.68 -7.00 4.44
N GLY A 116 -5.10 -6.21 3.46
CA GLY A 116 -4.26 -5.19 2.84
C GLY A 116 -4.84 -3.79 2.93
N TYR A 117 -4.01 -2.80 2.63
CA TYR A 117 -4.39 -1.40 2.57
C TYR A 117 -4.40 -0.95 1.12
N LYS A 118 -5.43 -0.19 0.73
CA LYS A 118 -5.52 0.36 -0.61
C LYS A 118 -4.45 1.41 -0.82
N ILE A 119 -3.77 1.39 -1.96
CA ILE A 119 -2.80 2.40 -2.35
C ILE A 119 -3.54 3.56 -3.06
N HIS A 120 -3.26 4.79 -2.65
CA HIS A 120 -3.77 5.98 -3.32
C HIS A 120 -2.86 6.37 -4.48
N GLN A 121 -3.45 6.78 -5.61
CA GLN A 121 -2.72 7.11 -6.84
C GLN A 121 -1.84 5.95 -7.35
N SER A 122 -2.32 4.71 -7.19
CA SER A 122 -1.60 3.49 -7.57
C SER A 122 -1.16 3.45 -9.03
N GLU A 123 -1.99 3.93 -9.96
CA GLU A 123 -1.63 4.01 -11.39
C GLU A 123 -0.42 4.92 -11.61
N LYS A 124 -0.37 6.07 -10.92
CA LYS A 124 0.76 6.99 -11.01
C LYS A 124 2.03 6.38 -10.38
N LEU A 125 1.90 5.68 -9.26
CA LEU A 125 3.01 4.94 -8.66
C LEU A 125 3.54 3.87 -9.63
N LYS A 126 2.64 3.10 -10.25
CA LYS A 126 3.01 2.11 -11.27
C LYS A 126 3.77 2.76 -12.43
N ASP A 127 3.27 3.87 -12.97
CA ASP A 127 3.94 4.62 -14.05
C ASP A 127 5.33 5.12 -13.64
N ASP A 128 5.46 5.67 -12.43
CA ASP A 128 6.75 6.19 -11.93
C ASP A 128 7.78 5.05 -11.79
N ILE A 129 7.35 3.86 -11.37
CA ILE A 129 8.21 2.65 -11.31
C ILE A 129 8.58 2.18 -12.71
N LEU A 130 7.64 2.10 -13.64
CA LEU A 130 7.91 1.68 -15.01
C LEU A 130 8.93 2.60 -15.71
N ARG A 131 8.91 3.91 -15.41
CA ARG A 131 9.92 4.86 -15.89
C ARG A 131 11.33 4.62 -15.33
N MET A 132 11.48 3.88 -14.24
CA MET A 132 12.81 3.52 -13.71
C MET A 132 13.48 2.39 -14.51
N ILE A 133 12.69 1.62 -15.26
CA ILE A 133 13.14 0.43 -16.02
C ILE A 133 13.56 0.83 -17.46
N GLN A 134 13.06 1.97 -17.94
CA GLN A 134 13.34 2.53 -19.28
C GLN A 134 14.65 3.33 -19.30
#